data_AF-A0A3M0WYM2-F1
#
_entry.id   AF-A0A3M0WYM2-F1
#
_cell.length_a   1.000
_cell.length_b   1.000
_cell.length_c   1.000
_cell.angle_alpha   90.00
_cell.angle_beta   90.00
_cell.angle_gamma   90.00
#
_symmetry.space_group_name_H-M   'P 1'
#
loop_
_entity.id
_entity.type
_entity.pdbx_description
1 polymer ?
#
loop_
_entity_poly.entity_id
_entity_poly.type
_entity_poly.pdbx_seq_one_letter_code
_entity_poly.pdbx_strand_id
1 'polypeptide(L)'
;MSLKTETYIFAEINLKAKNAPLGETKIITVGNKSATHEALYTGSPYIYGVLVKVSLGSVDVRQPLPRVGRSSITLADVRGTIKHDFRFRDFLYHYTVANQVITVKRFVKTKGITGSSADVEVIAKGRMQDVSIDTEANTLTITFSDILTLDDVATSQIRPSAFPSVDSSSNGRFVPVVFGSDVQTEAIPVNVYSSSMTYATYVYASNFGPNHFVGGLNSNVLMKVSDTEAREIVSATDQNTPVYSMTISTFSGTGKSLSSVSGKRLAWILTSPSSTYLITHLAASFKIGGSEIANVWFEIYKEDPNTNKPDFKAKVKTEQVLVSSIPAGDRDIILPLEEAFLMESGVTYFFAVAWDQEDANLKMSQDTTLTAAQWDLFDTDAGGKYWAKLTSINQPQIKAYAAEIFDVPASANEFAYFQVQQRSVGHGTNQPDISHLQLIAQTDGLKDDASGTITGSASSLITDANDAVALLYKEAVGDLTDLDRTTYSLPART
;
A
#
# COMPACT_ATOMS: atom_id res chain seq x y z
N MET A 1 6.47 -30.71 -44.15
CA MET A 1 6.21 -31.73 -43.12
C MET A 1 5.93 -31.01 -41.80
N SER A 2 4.77 -31.22 -41.18
CA SER A 2 4.50 -30.71 -39.83
C SER A 2 5.43 -31.41 -38.84
N LEU A 3 6.24 -30.64 -38.13
CA LEU A 3 7.04 -31.16 -37.02
C LEU A 3 6.08 -31.61 -35.92
N LYS A 4 6.12 -32.90 -35.57
CA LYS A 4 5.26 -33.45 -34.51
C LYS A 4 5.81 -33.05 -33.14
N THR A 5 4.95 -32.52 -32.28
CA THR A 5 5.25 -32.25 -30.88
C THR A 5 5.06 -33.52 -30.03
N GLU A 6 5.89 -33.66 -29.00
CA GLU A 6 5.78 -34.66 -27.96
C GLU A 6 5.53 -33.97 -26.62
N THR A 7 4.46 -34.37 -25.95
CA THR A 7 4.19 -33.97 -24.57
C THR A 7 4.62 -35.07 -23.61
N TYR A 8 5.34 -34.65 -22.57
CA TYR A 8 5.73 -35.43 -21.41
C TYR A 8 4.99 -34.85 -20.20
N ILE A 9 4.31 -35.72 -19.45
CA ILE A 9 3.73 -35.40 -18.15
C ILE A 9 4.44 -36.30 -17.16
N PHE A 10 5.07 -35.72 -16.15
CA PHE A 10 5.84 -36.46 -15.16
C PHE A 10 5.69 -35.87 -13.76
N ALA A 11 5.81 -36.71 -12.75
CA ALA A 11 5.74 -36.33 -11.34
C ALA A 11 7.06 -36.67 -10.65
N GLU A 12 7.60 -35.70 -9.91
CA GLU A 12 8.69 -35.88 -8.96
C GLU A 12 8.10 -36.18 -7.59
N ILE A 13 8.37 -37.38 -7.09
CA ILE A 13 7.85 -37.90 -5.83
C ILE A 13 9.00 -37.96 -4.84
N ASN A 14 8.93 -37.14 -3.78
CA ASN A 14 9.89 -37.20 -2.70
C ASN A 14 9.51 -38.33 -1.75
N LEU A 15 10.46 -39.21 -1.46
CA LEU A 15 10.30 -40.36 -0.59
C LEU A 15 11.28 -40.26 0.57
N LYS A 16 10.81 -40.39 1.81
CA LYS A 16 11.68 -40.36 3.00
C LYS A 16 11.98 -41.78 3.47
N ALA A 17 13.24 -42.12 3.72
CA ALA A 17 13.60 -43.46 4.22
C ALA A 17 12.99 -43.70 5.61
N LYS A 18 12.40 -44.88 5.85
CA LYS A 18 11.74 -45.21 7.13
C LYS A 18 12.71 -45.45 8.29
N ASN A 19 13.91 -45.96 8.00
CA ASN A 19 14.87 -46.44 9.01
C ASN A 19 16.22 -45.69 9.00
N ALA A 20 16.33 -44.56 8.30
CA ALA A 20 17.59 -43.81 8.23
C ALA A 20 17.72 -42.83 9.42
N PRO A 21 18.86 -42.78 10.12
CA PRO A 21 19.14 -41.74 11.10
C PRO A 21 19.32 -40.42 10.33
N LEU A 22 18.32 -39.54 10.44
CA LEU A 22 18.23 -38.23 9.78
C LEU A 22 18.05 -38.25 8.25
N GLY A 23 16.79 -38.22 7.82
CA GLY A 23 16.37 -37.32 6.72
C GLY A 23 16.73 -37.68 5.28
N GLU A 24 17.30 -38.86 5.00
CA GLU A 24 17.61 -39.22 3.61
C GLU A 24 16.33 -39.30 2.75
N THR A 25 16.19 -38.33 1.84
CA THR A 25 15.09 -38.25 0.88
C THR A 25 15.55 -38.70 -0.49
N LYS A 26 14.79 -39.60 -1.10
CA LYS A 26 14.97 -40.05 -2.47
C LYS A 26 13.90 -39.44 -3.37
N ILE A 27 14.30 -38.81 -4.45
CA ILE A 27 13.38 -38.29 -5.47
C ILE A 27 13.22 -39.34 -6.55
N ILE A 28 12.00 -39.77 -6.82
CA ILE A 28 11.68 -40.67 -7.93
C ILE A 28 10.85 -39.91 -8.95
N THR A 29 11.26 -39.96 -10.22
CA THR A 29 10.52 -39.31 -11.31
C THR A 29 9.78 -40.35 -12.14
N VAL A 30 8.45 -40.22 -12.19
CA VAL A 30 7.55 -41.11 -12.95
C VAL A 30 6.82 -40.30 -14.01
N GLY A 31 6.60 -40.84 -15.20
CA GLY A 31 5.97 -40.11 -16.29
C GLY A 31 5.13 -40.99 -17.19
N ASN A 32 4.35 -40.34 -18.06
CA ASN A 32 3.50 -41.01 -19.04
C ASN A 32 4.31 -41.74 -20.13
N LYS A 33 5.59 -41.38 -20.25
CA LYS A 33 6.59 -41.98 -21.13
C LYS A 33 7.89 -42.14 -20.37
N SER A 34 8.67 -43.16 -20.73
CA SER A 34 10.03 -43.27 -20.23
C SER A 34 10.95 -42.29 -20.93
N ALA A 35 11.93 -41.77 -20.19
CA ALA A 35 13.01 -40.96 -20.73
C ALA A 35 14.30 -41.29 -19.99
N THR A 36 15.40 -41.46 -20.73
CA THR A 36 16.72 -41.63 -20.11
C THR A 36 17.22 -40.30 -19.55
N HIS A 37 18.24 -40.34 -18.70
CA HIS A 37 18.85 -39.13 -18.16
C HIS A 37 19.29 -38.21 -19.31
N GLU A 38 19.02 -36.91 -19.15
CA GLU A 38 19.33 -35.84 -20.11
C GLU A 38 18.60 -35.94 -21.48
N ALA A 39 17.64 -36.86 -21.65
CA ALA A 39 16.95 -37.05 -22.93
C ALA A 39 15.91 -35.97 -23.29
N LEU A 40 15.45 -35.20 -22.29
CA LEU A 40 14.48 -34.13 -22.49
C LEU A 40 15.15 -32.77 -22.64
N TYR A 41 16.03 -32.46 -21.69
CA TYR A 41 16.88 -31.27 -21.59
C TYR A 41 18.13 -31.63 -20.75
N THR A 42 19.18 -30.81 -20.83
CA THR A 42 20.41 -31.02 -20.05
C THR A 42 20.11 -31.07 -18.54
N GLY A 43 20.55 -32.12 -17.85
CA GLY A 43 20.21 -32.37 -16.44
C GLY A 43 18.81 -32.94 -16.17
N SER A 44 18.01 -33.28 -17.18
CA SER A 44 16.70 -33.92 -16.95
C SER A 44 16.84 -35.31 -16.28
N PRO A 45 15.99 -35.64 -15.28
CA PRO A 45 16.11 -36.90 -14.56
C PRO A 45 15.74 -38.10 -15.44
N TYR A 46 16.13 -39.30 -15.00
CA TYR A 46 15.56 -40.52 -15.56
C TYR A 46 14.08 -40.62 -15.19
N ILE A 47 13.21 -40.85 -16.18
CA ILE A 47 11.76 -40.91 -15.99
C ILE A 47 11.27 -42.34 -16.22
N TYR A 48 10.63 -42.93 -15.20
CA TYR A 48 9.97 -44.23 -15.30
C TYR A 48 8.60 -44.08 -15.97
N GLY A 49 8.36 -44.78 -17.08
CA GLY A 49 7.12 -44.71 -17.87
C GLY A 49 5.94 -45.45 -17.23
N VAL A 50 5.49 -45.01 -16.06
CA VAL A 50 4.52 -45.72 -15.21
C VAL A 50 3.32 -44.88 -14.80
N LEU A 51 3.28 -43.60 -15.18
CA LEU A 51 2.17 -42.70 -14.89
C LEU A 51 1.01 -42.99 -15.86
N VAL A 52 -0.09 -43.49 -15.32
CA VAL A 52 -1.29 -43.88 -16.08
C VAL A 52 -2.27 -42.72 -16.17
N LYS A 53 -2.47 -42.01 -15.07
CA LYS A 53 -3.45 -40.92 -14.98
C LYS A 53 -2.95 -39.83 -14.03
N VAL A 54 -3.26 -38.59 -14.38
CA VAL A 54 -3.23 -37.43 -13.47
C VAL A 54 -4.65 -36.91 -13.40
N SER A 55 -5.21 -36.81 -12.20
CA SER A 55 -6.48 -36.13 -11.96
C SER A 55 -6.17 -34.93 -11.07
N LEU A 56 -6.22 -33.73 -11.64
CA LEU A 56 -6.03 -32.52 -10.87
C LEU A 56 -7.31 -32.21 -10.10
N GLY A 57 -7.17 -31.80 -8.84
CA GLY A 57 -8.26 -31.32 -8.03
C GLY A 57 -8.87 -30.09 -8.69
N SER A 58 -10.20 -30.06 -8.83
CA SER A 58 -10.90 -28.83 -9.11
C SER A 58 -10.96 -28.00 -7.83
N VAL A 59 -10.79 -26.70 -7.96
CA VAL A 59 -11.18 -25.77 -6.90
C VAL A 59 -12.70 -25.80 -6.83
N ASP A 60 -13.27 -26.27 -5.73
CA ASP A 60 -14.72 -26.21 -5.54
C ASP A 60 -15.10 -24.78 -5.13
N VAL A 61 -15.49 -23.99 -6.13
CA VAL A 61 -15.89 -22.59 -5.99
C VAL A 61 -17.31 -22.45 -5.42
N ARG A 62 -18.05 -23.55 -5.24
CA ARG A 62 -19.37 -23.54 -4.59
C ARG A 62 -19.27 -23.63 -3.07
N GLN A 63 -18.07 -23.87 -2.55
CA GLN A 63 -17.79 -23.78 -1.13
C GLN A 63 -17.28 -22.37 -0.79
N PRO A 64 -17.59 -21.84 0.40
CA PRO A 64 -17.29 -20.44 0.72
C PRO A 64 -15.80 -20.12 0.88
N LEU A 65 -14.98 -21.15 1.11
CA LEU A 65 -13.56 -21.11 0.82
C LEU A 65 -13.33 -22.04 -0.38
N PRO A 66 -12.49 -21.66 -1.35
CA PRO A 66 -12.11 -22.56 -2.43
C PRO A 66 -11.46 -23.78 -1.79
N ARG A 67 -12.23 -24.86 -1.65
CA ARG A 67 -11.70 -26.10 -1.14
C ARG A 67 -10.89 -26.68 -2.27
N VAL A 68 -9.58 -26.62 -2.09
CA VAL A 68 -8.64 -27.20 -3.04
C VAL A 68 -8.99 -28.68 -3.13
N GLY A 69 -9.48 -29.08 -4.31
CA GLY A 69 -9.78 -30.46 -4.59
C GLY A 69 -8.53 -31.31 -4.34
N ARG A 70 -8.73 -32.57 -3.96
CA ARG A 70 -7.60 -33.48 -3.85
C ARG A 70 -7.13 -33.86 -5.25
N SER A 71 -5.91 -33.49 -5.59
CA SER A 71 -5.23 -34.00 -6.77
C SER A 71 -4.76 -35.42 -6.55
N SER A 72 -4.70 -36.21 -7.62
CA SER A 72 -4.18 -37.57 -7.58
C SER A 72 -3.38 -37.94 -8.82
N ILE A 73 -2.38 -38.79 -8.63
CA ILE A 73 -1.71 -39.51 -9.72
C ILE A 73 -1.96 -41.00 -9.56
N THR A 74 -2.20 -41.69 -10.68
CA THR A 74 -2.32 -43.15 -10.73
C THR A 74 -1.14 -43.72 -11.47
N LEU A 75 -0.46 -44.67 -10.83
CA LEU A 75 0.70 -45.38 -11.34
C LEU A 75 0.33 -46.83 -11.65
N ALA A 76 0.95 -47.40 -12.67
CA ALA A 76 0.88 -48.83 -12.94
C ALA A 76 1.67 -49.61 -11.88
N ASP A 77 1.03 -50.56 -11.19
CA ASP A 77 1.63 -51.42 -10.17
C ASP A 77 1.89 -52.85 -10.69
N VAL A 78 2.51 -52.93 -11.87
CA VAL A 78 2.86 -54.20 -12.53
C VAL A 78 4.36 -54.48 -12.37
N ARG A 79 4.77 -55.75 -12.29
CA ARG A 79 6.20 -56.13 -12.27
C ARG A 79 6.88 -55.66 -13.57
N GLY A 80 8.13 -55.23 -13.48
CA GLY A 80 8.89 -54.77 -14.64
C GLY A 80 8.76 -53.28 -14.94
N THR A 81 7.89 -52.56 -14.23
CA THR A 81 7.60 -51.14 -14.48
C THR A 81 8.75 -50.20 -14.08
N ILE A 82 9.59 -50.60 -13.12
CA ILE A 82 10.73 -49.80 -12.65
C ILE A 82 12.07 -50.50 -12.94
N LYS A 83 12.16 -51.79 -12.63
CA LYS A 83 13.27 -52.69 -13.01
C LYS A 83 12.69 -54.07 -13.28
N HIS A 84 13.50 -54.96 -13.85
CA HIS A 84 13.14 -56.30 -14.32
C HIS A 84 12.20 -57.10 -13.37
N ASP A 85 12.26 -56.88 -12.05
CA ASP A 85 11.33 -57.50 -11.09
C ASP A 85 10.73 -56.55 -10.04
N PHE A 86 10.88 -55.23 -10.21
CA PHE A 86 10.42 -54.22 -9.24
C PHE A 86 9.19 -53.45 -9.72
N ARG A 87 8.29 -53.20 -8.77
CA ARG A 87 7.13 -52.31 -8.88
C ARG A 87 7.37 -51.02 -8.11
N PHE A 88 6.52 -50.01 -8.33
CA PHE A 88 6.57 -48.78 -7.54
C PHE A 88 6.28 -49.04 -6.06
N ARG A 89 5.31 -49.89 -5.73
CA ARG A 89 4.97 -50.21 -4.34
C ARG A 89 6.14 -50.80 -3.55
N ASP A 90 7.11 -51.42 -4.22
CA ASP A 90 8.25 -52.04 -3.54
C ASP A 90 9.13 -50.97 -2.86
N PHE A 91 9.14 -49.73 -3.36
CA PHE A 91 9.76 -48.60 -2.67
C PHE A 91 9.04 -48.24 -1.37
N LEU A 92 7.72 -48.43 -1.29
CA LEU A 92 6.94 -48.09 -0.10
C LEU A 92 7.22 -49.02 1.09
N TYR A 93 7.92 -50.15 0.90
CA TYR A 93 8.44 -50.93 2.01
C TYR A 93 9.56 -50.20 2.77
N HIS A 94 10.48 -49.57 2.02
CA HIS A 94 11.67 -48.92 2.58
C HIS A 94 11.50 -47.41 2.81
N TYR A 95 10.57 -46.79 2.09
CA TYR A 95 10.35 -45.35 2.12
C TYR A 95 8.90 -45.01 2.47
N THR A 96 8.69 -43.85 3.08
CA THR A 96 7.38 -43.27 3.34
C THR A 96 7.09 -42.11 2.40
N VAL A 97 5.85 -42.07 1.95
CA VAL A 97 5.23 -41.01 1.13
C VAL A 97 4.44 -40.02 1.98
N ALA A 98 4.15 -40.34 3.25
CA ALA A 98 3.31 -39.51 4.10
C ALA A 98 3.90 -38.11 4.29
N ASN A 99 3.09 -37.08 4.00
CA ASN A 99 3.45 -35.66 4.11
C ASN A 99 4.71 -35.27 3.30
N GLN A 100 5.12 -36.08 2.32
CA GLN A 100 6.22 -35.73 1.42
C GLN A 100 5.68 -34.95 0.22
N VAL A 101 6.56 -34.12 -0.36
CA VAL A 101 6.21 -33.26 -1.49
C VAL A 101 6.13 -34.07 -2.78
N ILE A 102 5.11 -33.79 -3.57
CA ILE A 102 4.96 -34.26 -4.94
C ILE A 102 4.82 -33.05 -5.86
N THR A 103 5.51 -33.06 -7.00
CA THR A 103 5.41 -32.00 -8.02
C THR A 103 5.12 -32.64 -9.36
N VAL A 104 3.99 -32.29 -9.97
CA VAL A 104 3.61 -32.72 -11.31
C VAL A 104 4.03 -31.63 -12.31
N LYS A 105 4.69 -32.05 -13.38
CA LYS A 105 5.28 -31.19 -14.41
C LYS A 105 4.81 -31.61 -15.79
N ARG A 106 4.72 -30.64 -16.68
CA ARG A 106 4.46 -30.80 -18.11
C ARG A 106 5.64 -30.25 -18.89
N PHE A 107 6.03 -30.97 -19.93
CA PHE A 107 7.07 -30.53 -20.85
C PHE A 107 6.65 -30.87 -22.28
N VAL A 108 6.66 -29.88 -23.16
CA VAL A 108 6.30 -30.04 -24.57
C VAL A 108 7.54 -29.74 -25.40
N LYS A 109 7.94 -30.68 -26.25
CA LYS A 109 9.07 -30.49 -27.16
C LYS A 109 8.77 -30.96 -28.56
N THR A 110 9.56 -30.49 -29.52
CA THR A 110 9.55 -31.03 -30.88
C THR A 110 10.24 -32.39 -30.91
N LYS A 111 9.63 -33.39 -31.57
CA LYS A 111 10.20 -34.73 -31.67
C LYS A 111 11.61 -34.69 -32.28
N GLY A 112 12.57 -35.35 -31.61
CA GLY A 112 13.96 -35.44 -32.06
C GLY A 112 14.86 -34.27 -31.69
N ILE A 113 14.33 -33.25 -31.00
CA ILE A 113 15.10 -32.10 -30.50
C ILE A 113 15.21 -32.19 -28.97
N THR A 114 16.35 -31.78 -28.41
CA THR A 114 16.50 -31.58 -26.95
C THR A 114 15.99 -30.18 -26.61
N GLY A 115 15.06 -30.06 -25.67
CA GLY A 115 14.48 -28.76 -25.28
C GLY A 115 15.25 -28.07 -24.15
N SER A 116 14.68 -26.99 -23.61
CA SER A 116 15.26 -26.23 -22.50
C SER A 116 14.60 -26.61 -21.16
N SER A 117 15.36 -26.55 -20.06
CA SER A 117 14.79 -26.71 -18.71
C SER A 117 13.79 -25.60 -18.37
N ALA A 118 13.87 -24.44 -19.03
CA ALA A 118 12.93 -23.33 -18.88
C ALA A 118 11.53 -23.64 -19.45
N ASP A 119 11.42 -24.61 -20.37
CA ASP A 119 10.13 -25.00 -20.98
C ASP A 119 9.37 -26.02 -20.11
N VAL A 120 9.90 -26.35 -18.92
CA VAL A 120 9.26 -27.25 -17.96
C VAL A 120 8.27 -26.46 -17.11
N GLU A 121 6.99 -26.75 -17.32
CA GLU A 121 5.88 -26.13 -16.60
C GLU A 121 5.53 -26.98 -15.37
N VAL A 122 5.40 -26.36 -14.20
CA VAL A 122 4.84 -27.03 -13.01
C VAL A 122 3.33 -26.90 -13.06
N ILE A 123 2.62 -28.01 -13.15
CA ILE A 123 1.15 -28.03 -13.30
C ILE A 123 0.41 -28.32 -12.00
N ALA A 124 1.08 -28.94 -11.02
CA ALA A 124 0.55 -29.13 -9.68
C ALA A 124 1.69 -29.39 -8.69
N LYS A 125 1.55 -28.94 -7.46
CA LYS A 125 2.50 -29.21 -6.38
C LYS A 125 1.73 -29.37 -5.09
N GLY A 126 2.07 -30.39 -4.32
CA GLY A 126 1.31 -30.70 -3.12
C GLY A 126 2.06 -31.56 -2.12
N ARG A 127 1.36 -31.85 -1.01
CA ARG A 127 1.81 -32.83 -0.03
C ARG A 127 0.94 -34.07 -0.11
N MET A 128 1.58 -35.23 -0.18
CA MET A 128 0.89 -36.52 -0.24
C MET A 128 0.14 -36.77 1.08
N GLN A 129 -1.14 -37.06 0.94
CA GLN A 129 -2.10 -37.28 2.03
C GLN A 129 -2.41 -38.77 2.19
N ASP A 130 -2.64 -39.45 1.07
CA ASP A 130 -3.11 -40.83 1.08
C ASP A 130 -2.56 -41.61 -0.12
N VAL A 131 -2.41 -42.92 0.06
CA VAL A 131 -2.04 -43.87 -1.00
C VAL A 131 -2.97 -45.07 -0.95
N SER A 132 -3.66 -45.30 -2.07
CA SER A 132 -4.54 -46.44 -2.27
C SER A 132 -3.93 -47.40 -3.29
N ILE A 133 -4.04 -48.71 -3.02
CA ILE A 133 -3.55 -49.77 -3.89
C ILE A 133 -4.75 -50.60 -4.34
N ASP A 134 -4.98 -50.62 -5.65
CA ASP A 134 -5.97 -51.49 -6.28
C ASP A 134 -5.26 -52.70 -6.88
N THR A 135 -5.41 -53.85 -6.20
CA THR A 135 -4.80 -55.10 -6.61
C THR A 135 -5.46 -55.75 -7.81
N GLU A 136 -6.73 -55.44 -8.09
CA GLU A 136 -7.46 -55.99 -9.23
C GLU A 136 -7.09 -55.24 -10.51
N ALA A 137 -7.09 -53.91 -10.44
CA ALA A 137 -6.67 -53.05 -11.56
C ALA A 137 -5.14 -52.99 -11.73
N ASN A 138 -4.36 -53.54 -10.77
CA ASN A 138 -2.91 -53.38 -10.68
C ASN A 138 -2.47 -51.91 -10.77
N THR A 139 -3.12 -51.05 -9.99
CA THR A 139 -2.79 -49.62 -9.94
C THR A 139 -2.53 -49.14 -8.52
N LEU A 140 -1.71 -48.10 -8.42
CA LEU A 140 -1.42 -47.40 -7.17
C LEU A 140 -1.79 -45.94 -7.36
N THR A 141 -2.71 -45.43 -6.54
CA THR A 141 -3.15 -44.04 -6.59
C THR A 141 -2.61 -43.27 -5.40
N ILE A 142 -1.88 -42.19 -5.68
CA ILE A 142 -1.37 -41.26 -4.67
C ILE A 142 -2.24 -40.02 -4.71
N THR A 143 -2.83 -39.68 -3.58
CA THR A 143 -3.66 -38.48 -3.41
C THR A 143 -2.86 -37.43 -2.63
N PHE A 144 -2.87 -36.19 -3.12
CA PHE A 144 -2.16 -35.08 -2.50
C PHE A 144 -3.04 -33.84 -2.41
N SER A 145 -2.82 -33.04 -1.36
CA SER A 145 -3.40 -31.71 -1.24
C SER A 145 -2.55 -30.75 -2.06
N ASP A 146 -3.14 -30.03 -3.01
CA ASP A 146 -2.39 -28.99 -3.70
C ASP A 146 -2.01 -27.89 -2.71
N ILE A 147 -0.77 -27.41 -2.83
CA ILE A 147 -0.32 -26.19 -2.18
C ILE A 147 -0.80 -25.09 -3.11
N LEU A 148 -1.72 -24.24 -2.63
CA LEU A 148 -2.10 -23.01 -3.35
C LEU A 148 -0.82 -22.29 -3.75
N THR A 149 -0.59 -22.17 -5.06
CA THR A 149 0.41 -21.25 -5.57
C THR A 149 -0.14 -19.85 -5.34
N LEU A 150 0.68 -18.94 -4.79
CA LEU A 150 0.28 -17.55 -4.53
C LEU A 150 -0.28 -16.83 -5.77
N ASP A 151 0.00 -17.35 -6.97
CA ASP A 151 -0.55 -16.87 -8.24
C ASP A 151 -2.08 -17.03 -8.37
N ASP A 152 -2.73 -17.81 -7.48
CA ASP A 152 -4.18 -18.08 -7.50
C ASP A 152 -4.99 -17.15 -6.57
N VAL A 153 -4.37 -16.22 -5.84
CA VAL A 153 -5.08 -15.25 -5.01
C VAL A 153 -5.24 -13.96 -5.80
N ALA A 154 -6.48 -13.49 -5.96
CA ALA A 154 -6.90 -12.27 -6.66
C ALA A 154 -6.17 -11.01 -6.17
N THR A 155 -4.92 -10.85 -6.61
CA THR A 155 -3.96 -9.83 -6.19
C THR A 155 -2.95 -9.58 -7.30
N SER A 156 -2.38 -8.38 -7.32
CA SER A 156 -1.30 -8.01 -8.24
C SER A 156 -0.09 -7.58 -7.43
N GLN A 157 1.10 -7.95 -7.89
CA GLN A 157 2.34 -7.65 -7.18
C GLN A 157 2.93 -6.33 -7.66
N ILE A 158 3.17 -5.38 -6.75
CA ILE A 158 3.86 -4.14 -7.05
C ILE A 158 5.29 -4.45 -7.52
N ARG A 159 5.64 -4.00 -8.72
CA ARG A 159 6.93 -4.27 -9.37
C ARG A 159 7.55 -3.02 -9.99
N PRO A 160 8.89 -2.96 -10.13
CA PRO A 160 9.58 -1.84 -10.78
C PRO A 160 9.21 -1.67 -12.26
N SER A 161 8.72 -2.73 -12.91
CA SER A 161 8.24 -2.65 -14.30
C SER A 161 6.98 -1.79 -14.47
N ALA A 162 6.14 -1.71 -13.43
CA ALA A 162 4.94 -0.87 -13.42
C ALA A 162 5.24 0.51 -12.80
N PHE A 163 6.07 0.54 -11.75
CA PHE A 163 6.49 1.77 -11.07
C PHE A 163 8.02 1.83 -11.01
N PRO A 164 8.71 2.45 -11.99
CA PRO A 164 10.17 2.45 -12.07
C PRO A 164 10.88 3.02 -10.85
N SER A 165 10.22 3.94 -10.14
CA SER A 165 10.70 4.57 -8.91
C SER A 165 10.18 3.87 -7.64
N VAL A 166 9.82 2.59 -7.73
CA VAL A 166 9.23 1.88 -6.60
C VAL A 166 10.19 1.80 -5.41
N ASP A 167 9.74 2.19 -4.22
CA ASP A 167 10.52 2.01 -3.01
C ASP A 167 10.68 0.52 -2.65
N SER A 168 11.85 0.19 -2.09
CA SER A 168 12.21 -1.16 -1.67
C SER A 168 11.24 -1.76 -0.65
N SER A 169 10.61 -0.93 0.20
CA SER A 169 9.61 -1.39 1.16
C SER A 169 8.26 -1.79 0.52
N SER A 170 7.98 -1.26 -0.67
CA SER A 170 6.73 -1.51 -1.41
C SER A 170 6.91 -2.51 -2.54
N ASN A 171 8.13 -2.66 -3.06
CA ASN A 171 8.46 -3.64 -4.08
C ASN A 171 8.16 -5.06 -3.59
N GLY A 172 7.39 -5.80 -4.37
CA GLY A 172 7.00 -7.17 -4.08
C GLY A 172 5.79 -7.32 -3.15
N ARG A 173 5.23 -6.22 -2.62
CA ARG A 173 3.95 -6.23 -1.90
C ARG A 173 2.80 -6.50 -2.88
N PHE A 174 1.76 -7.15 -2.38
CA PHE A 174 0.56 -7.44 -3.15
C PHE A 174 -0.53 -6.43 -2.79
N VAL A 175 -1.29 -6.00 -3.79
CA VAL A 175 -2.52 -5.22 -3.60
C VAL A 175 -3.75 -6.09 -3.90
N PRO A 176 -4.86 -5.86 -3.19
CA PRO A 176 -6.07 -6.68 -3.33
C PRO A 176 -6.83 -6.36 -4.62
N VAL A 177 -7.61 -7.34 -5.11
CA VAL A 177 -8.75 -7.05 -5.99
C VAL A 177 -9.92 -6.56 -5.16
N VAL A 178 -10.59 -5.54 -5.68
CA VAL A 178 -11.75 -4.92 -5.05
C VAL A 178 -13.01 -5.26 -5.85
N PHE A 179 -14.07 -5.70 -5.16
CA PHE A 179 -15.39 -6.00 -5.73
C PHE A 179 -16.47 -5.18 -5.01
N GLY A 180 -17.48 -4.71 -5.76
CA GLY A 180 -18.61 -3.97 -5.19
C GLY A 180 -18.43 -2.46 -5.25
N SER A 181 -19.21 -1.74 -4.43
CA SER A 181 -19.25 -0.27 -4.40
C SER A 181 -18.85 0.27 -3.02
N ASP A 182 -18.16 1.40 -2.98
CA ASP A 182 -17.72 2.08 -1.75
C ASP A 182 -16.86 1.21 -0.82
N VAL A 183 -15.89 0.49 -1.40
CA VAL A 183 -14.96 -0.33 -0.64
C VAL A 183 -13.78 0.51 -0.15
N GLN A 184 -13.38 0.30 1.10
CA GLN A 184 -12.22 0.94 1.72
C GLN A 184 -11.00 0.03 1.70
N THR A 185 -9.95 0.46 1.02
CA THR A 185 -8.68 -0.27 0.88
C THR A 185 -7.49 0.56 1.33
N GLU A 186 -6.57 -0.03 2.09
CA GLU A 186 -5.32 0.64 2.43
C GLU A 186 -4.48 0.89 1.18
N ALA A 187 -4.01 2.13 1.03
CA ALA A 187 -3.21 2.54 -0.11
C ALA A 187 -1.71 2.43 0.22
N ILE A 188 -0.94 1.81 -0.66
CA ILE A 188 0.48 1.56 -0.50
C ILE A 188 1.27 2.64 -1.27
N PRO A 189 2.15 3.42 -0.60
CA PRO A 189 3.00 4.38 -1.27
C PRO A 189 4.03 3.64 -2.13
N VAL A 190 4.19 4.02 -3.38
CA VAL A 190 5.14 3.35 -4.28
C VAL A 190 6.35 4.20 -4.60
N ASN A 191 6.33 5.52 -4.58
CA ASN A 191 7.50 6.29 -5.00
C ASN A 191 8.53 6.45 -3.88
N VAL A 192 9.83 6.34 -4.22
CA VAL A 192 10.92 6.81 -3.34
C VAL A 192 10.82 8.33 -3.19
N TYR A 193 10.49 8.79 -2.00
CA TYR A 193 10.36 10.21 -1.70
C TYR A 193 11.73 10.91 -1.67
N SER A 194 11.78 12.11 -2.25
CA SER A 194 12.97 12.97 -2.21
C SER A 194 12.54 14.40 -1.89
N SER A 195 13.44 15.21 -1.33
CA SER A 195 13.14 16.59 -0.91
C SER A 195 12.73 17.52 -2.06
N SER A 196 13.02 17.14 -3.30
CA SER A 196 12.57 17.83 -4.51
C SER A 196 11.25 17.30 -5.09
N MET A 197 10.75 16.17 -4.60
CA MET A 197 9.53 15.55 -5.10
C MET A 197 8.31 16.19 -4.45
N THR A 198 7.42 16.73 -5.28
CA THR A 198 6.20 17.43 -4.84
C THR A 198 4.98 16.53 -4.83
N TYR A 199 5.12 15.24 -5.13
CA TYR A 199 4.00 14.31 -5.17
C TYR A 199 4.39 12.94 -4.63
N ALA A 200 3.42 12.16 -4.15
CA ALA A 200 3.56 10.75 -3.82
C ALA A 200 2.46 9.96 -4.54
N THR A 201 2.83 8.82 -5.14
CA THR A 201 1.89 7.89 -5.78
C THR A 201 1.50 6.79 -4.79
N TYR A 202 0.21 6.51 -4.70
CA TYR A 202 -0.36 5.50 -3.83
C TYR A 202 -1.17 4.49 -4.64
N VAL A 203 -0.86 3.20 -4.51
CA VAL A 203 -1.55 2.10 -5.18
C VAL A 203 -2.51 1.44 -4.20
N TYR A 204 -3.75 1.19 -4.60
CA TYR A 204 -4.77 0.67 -3.67
C TYR A 204 -5.49 -0.60 -4.16
N ALA A 205 -5.51 -0.88 -5.46
CA ALA A 205 -6.20 -2.06 -5.99
C ALA A 205 -5.57 -2.62 -7.27
N SER A 206 -5.84 -3.89 -7.53
CA SER A 206 -5.50 -4.60 -8.75
C SER A 206 -6.50 -4.37 -9.88
N ASN A 207 -5.99 -4.15 -11.10
CA ASN A 207 -6.77 -4.21 -12.33
C ASN A 207 -6.51 -5.53 -13.06
N PHE A 208 -7.58 -6.20 -13.52
CA PHE A 208 -7.50 -7.48 -14.23
C PHE A 208 -7.43 -7.26 -15.75
N GLY A 209 -6.28 -6.77 -16.21
CA GLY A 209 -6.04 -6.52 -17.63
C GLY A 209 -6.92 -5.38 -18.21
N PRO A 210 -6.93 -5.22 -19.55
CA PRO A 210 -7.44 -4.02 -20.20
C PRO A 210 -8.97 -3.91 -20.26
N ASN A 211 -9.72 -4.89 -19.74
CA ASN A 211 -11.18 -4.92 -19.80
C ASN A 211 -11.84 -4.93 -18.41
N HIS A 212 -11.07 -5.09 -17.35
CA HIS A 212 -11.57 -5.17 -15.98
C HIS A 212 -10.77 -4.21 -15.10
N PHE A 213 -11.22 -2.95 -15.09
CA PHE A 213 -10.61 -1.88 -14.30
C PHE A 213 -11.47 -1.54 -13.09
N VAL A 214 -10.80 -1.22 -11.99
CA VAL A 214 -11.40 -0.60 -10.82
C VAL A 214 -11.86 0.81 -11.19
N GLY A 215 -13.00 1.24 -10.66
CA GLY A 215 -13.74 2.44 -11.07
C GLY A 215 -13.09 3.78 -10.72
N GLY A 216 -11.89 3.78 -10.14
CA GLY A 216 -11.25 4.99 -9.60
C GLY A 216 -11.69 5.31 -8.18
N LEU A 217 -11.29 6.47 -7.67
CA LEU A 217 -11.76 6.96 -6.37
C LEU A 217 -13.22 7.43 -6.48
N ASN A 218 -14.10 6.88 -5.64
CA ASN A 218 -15.51 7.26 -5.59
C ASN A 218 -15.74 8.57 -4.82
N SER A 219 -14.91 8.77 -3.81
CA SER A 219 -14.98 9.86 -2.85
C SER A 219 -13.57 10.28 -2.46
N ASN A 220 -13.50 11.22 -1.52
CA ASN A 220 -12.26 11.61 -0.88
C ASN A 220 -11.55 10.43 -0.22
N VAL A 221 -10.22 10.54 -0.11
CA VAL A 221 -9.33 9.59 0.58
C VAL A 221 -9.45 9.80 2.09
N LEU A 222 -9.39 8.73 2.88
CA LEU A 222 -9.31 8.84 4.34
C LEU A 222 -7.87 8.74 4.81
N MET A 223 -7.50 9.51 5.83
CA MET A 223 -6.24 9.35 6.57
C MET A 223 -6.50 8.67 7.90
N LYS A 224 -5.68 7.66 8.18
CA LYS A 224 -5.69 6.97 9.47
C LYS A 224 -5.09 7.89 10.54
N VAL A 225 -5.88 8.20 11.56
CA VAL A 225 -5.48 9.04 12.71
C VAL A 225 -5.09 8.18 13.91
N SER A 226 -5.71 7.01 14.04
CA SER A 226 -5.36 5.97 15.00
C SER A 226 -5.72 4.59 14.45
N ASP A 227 -5.37 3.52 15.17
CA ASP A 227 -5.75 2.15 14.78
C ASP A 227 -7.26 1.92 14.62
N THR A 228 -8.07 2.74 15.28
CA THR A 228 -9.52 2.64 15.28
C THR A 228 -10.22 3.77 14.53
N GLU A 229 -9.47 4.74 14.03
CA GLU A 229 -10.04 5.98 13.54
C GLU A 229 -9.39 6.44 12.24
N ALA A 230 -10.22 6.67 11.22
CA ALA A 230 -9.86 7.36 10.00
C ALA A 230 -10.73 8.60 9.81
N ARG A 231 -10.18 9.60 9.11
CA ARG A 231 -10.85 10.86 8.80
C ARG A 231 -10.75 11.12 7.31
N GLU A 232 -11.85 11.48 6.69
CA GLU A 232 -11.91 11.87 5.28
C GLU A 232 -11.11 13.16 5.05
N ILE A 233 -10.28 13.19 4.00
CA ILE A 233 -9.52 14.35 3.56
C ILE A 233 -10.12 14.87 2.26
N VAL A 234 -10.59 16.12 2.29
CA VAL A 234 -11.01 16.81 1.08
C VAL A 234 -9.79 17.25 0.28
N SER A 235 -9.78 16.90 -1.01
CA SER A 235 -8.75 17.36 -1.94
C SER A 235 -8.79 18.89 -2.10
N ALA A 236 -7.62 19.54 -2.08
CA ALA A 236 -7.52 20.93 -2.53
C ALA A 236 -7.83 21.04 -4.03
N THR A 237 -8.37 22.18 -4.47
CA THR A 237 -8.58 22.43 -5.92
C THR A 237 -7.27 22.38 -6.70
N ASP A 238 -6.21 22.94 -6.13
CA ASP A 238 -4.85 22.81 -6.59
C ASP A 238 -3.89 23.09 -5.41
N GLN A 239 -2.66 22.58 -5.49
CA GLN A 239 -1.61 22.76 -4.47
C GLN A 239 -1.11 24.21 -4.30
N ASN A 240 -1.48 25.13 -5.19
CA ASN A 240 -1.08 26.53 -5.18
C ASN A 240 -2.15 27.49 -4.64
N THR A 241 -3.38 27.04 -4.49
CA THR A 241 -4.53 27.80 -4.01
C THR A 241 -4.70 27.59 -2.51
N PRO A 242 -4.75 28.67 -1.71
CA PRO A 242 -4.90 28.52 -0.27
C PRO A 242 -6.30 28.00 0.06
N VAL A 243 -6.39 26.87 0.77
CA VAL A 243 -7.68 26.33 1.29
C VAL A 243 -8.18 27.13 2.49
N TYR A 244 -7.25 27.78 3.18
CA TYR A 244 -7.55 28.77 4.20
C TYR A 244 -6.87 30.07 3.81
N SER A 245 -7.62 31.16 3.84
CA SER A 245 -7.01 32.46 3.72
C SER A 245 -7.76 33.50 4.55
N MET A 246 -6.96 34.31 5.23
CA MET A 246 -7.39 35.57 5.79
C MET A 246 -6.93 36.66 4.82
N THR A 247 -7.69 36.84 3.73
CA THR A 247 -7.29 37.72 2.61
C THR A 247 -8.02 39.07 2.66
N ILE A 248 -7.32 40.13 2.29
CA ILE A 248 -7.76 41.54 2.39
C ILE A 248 -8.00 42.12 0.99
N SER A 249 -8.96 43.04 0.85
CA SER A 249 -9.23 43.74 -0.42
C SER A 249 -8.33 44.97 -0.65
N THR A 250 -7.69 45.47 0.40
CA THR A 250 -6.94 46.73 0.39
C THR A 250 -5.71 46.64 1.27
N PHE A 251 -4.54 46.78 0.66
CA PHE A 251 -3.25 46.66 1.32
C PHE A 251 -2.87 47.98 2.01
N SER A 252 -2.69 47.99 3.33
CA SER A 252 -2.20 49.17 4.06
C SER A 252 -1.04 48.79 4.98
N GLY A 253 0.18 49.02 4.52
CA GLY A 253 1.43 48.58 5.17
C GLY A 253 1.82 49.30 6.48
N THR A 254 0.95 49.30 7.49
CA THR A 254 1.23 49.72 8.88
C THR A 254 1.47 48.54 9.81
N GLY A 255 2.13 47.48 9.30
CA GLY A 255 2.34 46.23 10.02
C GLY A 255 2.97 46.37 11.41
N LYS A 256 2.54 45.53 12.35
CA LYS A 256 3.08 45.45 13.71
C LYS A 256 4.50 44.84 13.67
N SER A 257 5.47 45.53 14.26
CA SER A 257 6.79 44.95 14.56
C SER A 257 6.68 44.07 15.80
N LEU A 258 7.35 42.92 15.84
CA LEU A 258 7.60 42.25 17.11
C LEU A 258 8.67 43.05 17.86
N SER A 259 8.50 43.24 19.17
CA SER A 259 9.61 43.63 20.05
C SER A 259 10.54 42.42 20.22
N SER A 260 11.86 42.64 20.27
CA SER A 260 13.01 41.73 20.49
C SER A 260 12.96 40.65 21.57
N VAL A 261 11.84 40.43 22.23
CA VAL A 261 11.71 39.35 23.20
C VAL A 261 11.69 38.03 22.42
N SER A 262 12.85 37.38 22.35
CA SER A 262 13.03 36.02 21.88
C SER A 262 11.90 35.14 22.43
N GLY A 263 11.13 34.51 21.55
CA GLY A 263 10.05 33.59 21.94
C GLY A 263 8.63 34.16 21.96
N LYS A 264 8.40 35.44 21.66
CA LYS A 264 7.03 35.96 21.44
C LYS A 264 6.39 35.27 20.23
N ARG A 265 5.17 34.75 20.42
CA ARG A 265 4.31 34.17 19.39
C ARG A 265 3.05 35.02 19.29
N LEU A 266 2.71 35.47 18.09
CA LEU A 266 1.43 36.12 17.82
C LEU A 266 0.55 35.12 17.09
N ALA A 267 -0.64 34.83 17.61
CA ALA A 267 -1.54 33.83 17.07
C ALA A 267 -2.90 34.44 16.72
N TRP A 268 -3.46 34.03 15.58
CA TRP A 268 -4.78 34.44 15.13
C TRP A 268 -5.64 33.22 14.83
N ILE A 269 -6.95 33.38 15.02
CA ILE A 269 -7.94 32.37 14.66
C ILE A 269 -7.85 32.09 13.16
N LEU A 270 -7.56 30.84 12.82
CA LEU A 270 -7.91 30.28 11.53
C LEU A 270 -9.42 30.02 11.57
N THR A 271 -10.20 30.76 10.77
CA THR A 271 -11.62 30.45 10.56
C THR A 271 -11.77 28.94 10.37
N SER A 272 -12.64 28.31 11.19
CA SER A 272 -12.73 26.86 11.25
C SER A 272 -12.95 26.29 9.84
N PRO A 273 -12.17 25.28 9.42
CA PRO A 273 -12.35 24.68 8.11
C PRO A 273 -13.78 24.13 7.98
N SER A 274 -14.45 24.38 6.86
CA SER A 274 -15.70 23.68 6.53
C SER A 274 -15.46 22.21 6.19
N SER A 275 -14.22 21.88 5.83
CA SER A 275 -13.78 20.56 5.36
C SER A 275 -12.45 20.17 6.02
N THR A 276 -12.23 18.87 6.18
CA THR A 276 -10.94 18.38 6.68
C THR A 276 -9.91 18.40 5.57
N TYR A 277 -8.77 19.06 5.79
CA TYR A 277 -7.69 19.20 4.79
C TYR A 277 -6.36 18.70 5.33
N LEU A 278 -5.54 18.12 4.45
CA LEU A 278 -4.14 17.80 4.75
C LEU A 278 -3.26 19.00 4.42
N ILE A 279 -2.93 19.79 5.44
CA ILE A 279 -2.11 21.00 5.30
C ILE A 279 -0.64 20.61 5.14
N THR A 280 0.03 21.23 4.17
CA THR A 280 1.46 20.99 3.89
C THR A 280 2.29 22.27 4.03
N HIS A 281 1.71 23.44 3.79
CA HIS A 281 2.42 24.71 3.86
C HIS A 281 1.58 25.80 4.53
N LEU A 282 2.28 26.74 5.15
CA LEU A 282 1.71 27.96 5.72
C LEU A 282 2.38 29.18 5.10
N ALA A 283 1.64 30.27 5.01
CA ALA A 283 2.20 31.54 4.56
C ALA A 283 1.65 32.72 5.33
N ALA A 284 2.50 33.71 5.53
CA ALA A 284 2.12 35.01 6.04
C ALA A 284 2.71 36.10 5.15
N SER A 285 1.97 37.18 4.96
CA SER A 285 2.45 38.32 4.18
C SER A 285 3.25 39.26 5.07
N PHE A 286 4.41 39.67 4.58
CA PHE A 286 5.30 40.63 5.23
C PHE A 286 5.63 41.76 4.27
N LYS A 287 5.78 42.96 4.85
CA LYS A 287 6.39 44.11 4.21
C LYS A 287 7.88 44.10 4.48
N ILE A 288 8.66 44.07 3.41
CA ILE A 288 10.11 44.03 3.43
C ILE A 288 10.66 45.41 3.07
N GLY A 289 11.35 46.03 4.03
CA GLY A 289 11.90 47.38 3.94
C GLY A 289 13.34 47.46 3.41
N GLY A 290 14.07 46.34 3.38
CA GLY A 290 15.48 46.28 3.03
C GLY A 290 16.06 44.85 3.03
N SER A 291 17.38 44.74 2.90
CA SER A 291 18.10 43.47 2.85
C SER A 291 18.52 43.01 4.24
N GLU A 292 17.91 41.95 4.78
CA GLU A 292 18.25 41.36 6.07
C GLU A 292 18.15 39.83 6.07
N ILE A 293 18.57 39.19 7.18
CA ILE A 293 18.33 37.77 7.47
C ILE A 293 17.45 37.73 8.71
N ALA A 294 16.27 37.12 8.59
CA ALA A 294 15.38 36.88 9.73
C ALA A 294 15.05 35.39 9.78
N ASN A 295 15.05 34.81 10.97
CA ASN A 295 14.41 33.51 11.15
C ASN A 295 12.92 33.75 11.29
N VAL A 296 12.12 33.00 10.52
CA VAL A 296 10.66 33.06 10.60
C VAL A 296 10.13 31.70 10.98
N TRP A 297 9.14 31.69 11.87
CA TRP A 297 8.48 30.48 12.35
C TRP A 297 6.99 30.60 12.24
N PHE A 298 6.38 29.51 11.78
CA PHE A 298 4.93 29.34 11.74
C PHE A 298 4.54 28.14 12.61
N GLU A 299 3.41 28.22 13.29
CA GLU A 299 2.95 27.16 14.18
C GLU A 299 1.42 27.07 14.12
N ILE A 300 0.90 25.85 14.24
CA ILE A 300 -0.55 25.61 14.34
C ILE A 300 -0.86 25.13 15.76
N TYR A 301 -1.82 25.79 16.38
CA TYR A 301 -2.38 25.43 17.67
C TYR A 301 -3.84 25.04 17.48
N LYS A 302 -4.33 24.08 18.25
CA LYS A 302 -5.78 23.78 18.36
C LYS A 302 -6.33 24.57 19.54
N GLU A 303 -7.60 24.91 19.47
CA GLU A 303 -8.29 25.50 20.61
C GLU A 303 -8.39 24.51 21.78
N ASP A 304 -7.93 24.93 22.95
CA ASP A 304 -8.26 24.26 24.21
C ASP A 304 -9.75 24.50 24.50
N PRO A 305 -10.58 23.45 24.53
CA PRO A 305 -12.02 23.58 24.72
C PRO A 305 -12.41 24.16 26.09
N ASN A 306 -11.50 24.12 27.09
CA ASN A 306 -11.79 24.62 28.43
C ASN A 306 -11.41 26.09 28.59
N THR A 307 -10.37 26.54 27.88
CA THR A 307 -9.81 27.89 28.07
C THR A 307 -10.02 28.82 26.87
N ASN A 308 -10.44 28.28 25.72
CA ASN A 308 -10.50 28.97 24.42
C ASN A 308 -9.17 29.65 24.07
N LYS A 309 -8.06 29.01 24.46
CA LYS A 309 -6.69 29.48 24.22
C LYS A 309 -5.96 28.53 23.28
N PRO A 310 -4.87 28.99 22.64
CA PRO A 310 -4.02 28.12 21.84
C PRO A 310 -3.36 27.01 22.69
N ASP A 311 -3.67 25.76 22.36
CA ASP A 311 -2.98 24.56 22.83
C ASP A 311 -2.18 23.95 21.66
N PHE A 312 -0.89 23.72 21.89
CA PHE A 312 0.05 23.41 20.82
C PHE A 312 -0.27 22.07 20.15
N LYS A 313 -0.21 22.03 18.80
CA LYS A 313 -0.41 20.79 18.03
C LYS A 313 0.66 20.53 16.97
N ALA A 314 1.10 21.52 16.20
CA ALA A 314 2.08 21.29 15.14
C ALA A 314 3.05 22.48 14.96
N LYS A 315 4.31 22.17 14.66
CA LYS A 315 5.39 23.13 14.35
C LYS A 315 5.68 23.14 12.85
N VAL A 316 6.01 24.30 12.31
CA VAL A 316 6.79 24.42 11.06
C VAL A 316 8.27 24.36 11.40
N LYS A 317 9.08 23.83 10.47
CA LYS A 317 10.54 23.86 10.54
C LYS A 317 11.00 25.29 10.78
N THR A 318 12.03 25.44 11.62
CA THR A 318 12.74 26.72 11.73
C THR A 318 13.46 26.99 10.43
N GLU A 319 13.15 28.09 9.75
CA GLU A 319 13.83 28.44 8.51
C GLU A 319 14.45 29.84 8.56
N GLN A 320 15.73 29.90 8.19
CA GLN A 320 16.41 31.15 7.91
C GLN A 320 15.91 31.67 6.57
N VAL A 321 15.03 32.68 6.61
CA VAL A 321 14.59 33.35 5.40
C VAL A 321 15.57 34.49 5.12
N LEU A 322 16.33 34.35 4.03
CA LEU A 322 17.17 35.42 3.51
C LEU A 322 16.26 36.48 2.88
N VAL A 323 15.91 37.51 3.65
CA VAL A 323 15.02 38.61 3.22
C VAL A 323 15.66 39.45 2.09
N SER A 324 16.99 39.41 1.94
CA SER A 324 17.73 40.16 0.92
C SER A 324 17.57 39.69 -0.53
N SER A 325 17.08 38.48 -0.78
CA SER A 325 16.78 37.98 -2.13
C SER A 325 15.38 38.39 -2.61
N ILE A 326 14.56 38.98 -1.73
CA ILE A 326 13.18 39.36 -2.00
C ILE A 326 13.13 40.88 -2.27
N PRO A 327 12.64 41.34 -3.44
CA PRO A 327 12.52 42.77 -3.72
C PRO A 327 11.65 43.49 -2.69
N ALA A 328 12.04 44.71 -2.31
CA ALA A 328 11.30 45.54 -1.36
C ALA A 328 9.81 45.67 -1.70
N GLY A 329 8.96 45.62 -0.68
CA GLY A 329 7.50 45.63 -0.81
C GLY A 329 6.82 44.46 -0.09
N ASP A 330 5.55 44.26 -0.38
CA ASP A 330 4.69 43.29 0.29
C ASP A 330 4.77 41.91 -0.36
N ARG A 331 5.08 40.87 0.43
CA ARG A 331 5.40 39.52 -0.07
C ARG A 331 4.94 38.43 0.87
N ASP A 332 4.47 37.32 0.29
CA ASP A 332 4.17 36.12 1.05
C ASP A 332 5.47 35.36 1.33
N ILE A 333 5.76 35.12 2.60
CA ILE A 333 6.74 34.12 3.03
C ILE A 333 5.97 32.81 3.19
N ILE A 334 6.31 31.80 2.40
CA ILE A 334 5.65 30.49 2.37
C ILE A 334 6.64 29.46 2.91
N LEU A 335 6.29 28.74 3.97
CA LEU A 335 7.13 27.74 4.61
C LEU A 335 6.43 26.36 4.64
N PRO A 336 7.16 25.26 4.35
CA PRO A 336 6.64 23.90 4.48
C PRO A 336 6.53 23.48 5.95
N LEU A 337 5.50 22.71 6.31
CA LEU A 337 5.43 22.06 7.63
C LEU A 337 6.53 21.01 7.79
N GLU A 338 6.88 20.67 9.05
CA GLU A 338 7.81 19.58 9.32
C GLU A 338 7.27 18.24 8.81
N GLU A 339 5.99 18.03 9.10
CA GLU A 339 5.15 16.89 8.70
C GLU A 339 3.81 17.44 8.21
N ALA A 340 3.15 16.72 7.30
CA ALA A 340 1.82 17.13 6.85
C ALA A 340 0.83 17.06 8.03
N PHE A 341 -0.02 18.07 8.18
CA PHE A 341 -0.91 18.23 9.33
C PHE A 341 -2.37 18.11 8.92
N LEU A 342 -3.12 17.23 9.58
CA LEU A 342 -4.55 17.09 9.36
C LEU A 342 -5.33 18.16 10.12
N MET A 343 -5.91 19.11 9.40
CA MET A 343 -6.75 20.16 9.96
C MET A 343 -8.21 19.76 9.83
N GLU A 344 -8.87 19.47 10.95
CA GLU A 344 -10.21 18.88 11.03
C GLU A 344 -11.33 19.91 10.81
N SER A 345 -12.40 19.49 10.14
CA SER A 345 -13.63 20.30 10.02
C SER A 345 -14.26 20.56 11.39
N GLY A 346 -14.78 21.78 11.59
CA GLY A 346 -15.48 22.17 12.82
C GLY A 346 -14.59 22.37 14.05
N VAL A 347 -13.27 22.21 13.92
CA VAL A 347 -12.29 22.51 14.97
C VAL A 347 -11.73 23.91 14.75
N THR A 348 -11.60 24.68 15.83
CA THR A 348 -10.91 25.98 15.81
C THR A 348 -9.41 25.76 15.90
N TYR A 349 -8.68 26.36 14.98
CA TYR A 349 -7.22 26.38 15.00
C TYR A 349 -6.70 27.82 15.10
N PHE A 350 -5.47 27.96 15.56
CA PHE A 350 -4.74 29.21 15.55
C PHE A 350 -3.47 29.07 14.73
N PHE A 351 -3.20 30.06 13.89
CA PHE A 351 -1.91 30.20 13.22
C PHE A 351 -1.10 31.22 14.00
N ALA A 352 -0.02 30.74 14.61
CA ALA A 352 0.98 31.58 15.24
C ALA A 352 2.16 31.87 14.31
N VAL A 353 2.63 33.11 14.36
CA VAL A 353 3.79 33.62 13.63
C VAL A 353 4.79 34.19 14.63
N ALA A 354 6.08 33.99 14.36
CA ALA A 354 7.16 34.67 15.05
C ALA A 354 8.39 34.87 14.16
N TRP A 355 9.24 35.81 14.56
CA TRP A 355 10.53 36.10 13.93
C TRP A 355 11.46 36.78 14.94
N ASP A 356 12.78 36.73 14.72
CA ASP A 356 13.80 37.06 15.74
C ASP A 356 14.53 38.40 15.56
N GLN A 357 13.91 39.40 14.94
CA GLN A 357 14.57 40.69 14.66
C GLN A 357 13.81 41.90 15.21
N GLU A 358 14.56 42.85 15.76
CA GLU A 358 14.09 44.01 16.54
C GLU A 358 13.79 45.27 15.70
N ASP A 359 14.30 45.42 14.46
CA ASP A 359 14.27 46.73 13.77
C ASP A 359 13.71 46.72 12.32
N ALA A 360 12.85 47.73 12.06
CA ALA A 360 12.29 48.33 10.83
C ALA A 360 11.93 47.52 9.56
N ASN A 361 12.62 46.44 9.20
CA ASN A 361 12.67 45.95 7.82
C ASN A 361 11.81 44.70 7.54
N LEU A 362 11.31 44.01 8.55
CA LEU A 362 10.33 42.93 8.39
C LEU A 362 9.09 43.20 9.28
N LYS A 363 7.97 43.55 8.65
CA LYS A 363 6.70 43.83 9.34
C LYS A 363 5.61 42.95 8.77
N MET A 364 4.86 42.25 9.61
CA MET A 364 3.73 41.46 9.12
C MET A 364 2.64 42.39 8.59
N SER A 365 2.15 42.13 7.39
CA SER A 365 1.14 42.95 6.73
C SER A 365 -0.23 42.76 7.36
N GLN A 366 -0.99 43.85 7.48
CA GLN A 366 -2.28 43.88 8.18
C GLN A 366 -3.32 44.75 7.45
N ASP A 367 -4.60 44.42 7.65
CA ASP A 367 -5.76 45.23 7.24
C ASP A 367 -6.05 46.32 8.29
N THR A 368 -6.06 47.60 7.89
CA THR A 368 -6.39 48.70 8.80
C THR A 368 -7.89 48.92 8.99
N THR A 369 -8.73 48.22 8.23
CA THR A 369 -10.19 48.34 8.25
C THR A 369 -10.89 47.19 8.96
N LEU A 370 -10.18 46.07 9.15
CA LEU A 370 -10.69 44.87 9.81
C LEU A 370 -9.88 44.57 11.07
N THR A 371 -10.59 44.23 12.15
CA THR A 371 -9.97 43.80 13.40
C THR A 371 -10.21 42.33 13.66
N ALA A 372 -9.17 41.62 14.09
CA ALA A 372 -9.23 40.24 14.55
C ALA A 372 -8.82 40.14 16.03
N ALA A 373 -9.28 39.09 16.70
CA ALA A 373 -8.71 38.70 17.98
C ALA A 373 -7.30 38.15 17.73
N GLN A 374 -6.35 38.62 18.53
CA GLN A 374 -4.96 38.16 18.54
C GLN A 374 -4.64 37.56 19.91
N TRP A 375 -3.88 36.48 19.96
CA TRP A 375 -3.26 36.02 21.19
C TRP A 375 -1.76 36.21 21.14
N ASP A 376 -1.22 36.74 22.24
CA ASP A 376 0.21 36.91 22.43
C ASP A 376 0.68 35.94 23.51
N LEU A 377 1.74 35.19 23.22
CA LEU A 377 2.42 34.34 24.19
C LEU A 377 3.41 35.18 24.99
N PHE A 378 3.19 35.27 26.30
CA PHE A 378 4.04 35.96 27.24
C PHE A 378 4.80 34.96 28.12
N ASP A 379 6.06 35.28 28.41
CA ASP A 379 6.77 34.67 29.52
C ASP A 379 6.30 35.31 30.83
N THR A 380 6.17 34.49 31.86
CA THR A 380 5.95 34.93 33.24
C THR A 380 7.31 35.10 33.92
N ASP A 381 7.36 35.97 34.93
CA ASP A 381 8.57 36.20 35.74
C ASP A 381 9.07 34.92 36.45
N ALA A 382 8.22 33.89 36.58
CA ALA A 382 8.53 32.59 37.16
C ALA A 382 8.98 31.53 36.13
N GLY A 383 9.20 31.91 34.86
CA GLY A 383 9.65 30.99 33.79
C GLY A 383 8.53 30.14 33.16
N GLY A 384 7.27 30.36 33.52
CA GLY A 384 6.10 29.80 32.81
C GLY A 384 5.70 30.64 31.60
N LYS A 385 4.91 30.08 30.68
CA LYS A 385 4.35 30.79 29.51
C LYS A 385 2.83 30.88 29.59
N TYR A 386 2.23 31.98 29.14
CA TYR A 386 0.78 32.12 29.07
C TYR A 386 0.30 32.91 27.86
N TRP A 387 -0.87 32.55 27.35
CA TRP A 387 -1.56 33.30 26.30
C TRP A 387 -2.42 34.41 26.88
N ALA A 388 -2.25 35.62 26.37
CA ALA A 388 -3.16 36.74 26.63
C ALA A 388 -3.88 37.16 25.35
N LYS A 389 -5.19 37.38 25.45
CA LYS A 389 -6.02 37.82 24.33
C LYS A 389 -5.95 39.34 24.20
N LEU A 390 -5.54 39.81 23.03
CA LEU A 390 -5.63 41.19 22.60
C LEU A 390 -6.85 41.34 21.68
N THR A 391 -7.64 42.39 21.93
CA THR A 391 -8.82 42.72 21.13
C THR A 391 -8.56 43.96 20.28
N SER A 392 -9.32 44.11 19.19
CA SER A 392 -9.23 45.27 18.28
C SER A 392 -7.87 45.46 17.60
N ILE A 393 -7.20 44.36 17.23
CA ILE A 393 -5.95 44.41 16.46
C ILE A 393 -6.25 44.22 14.98
N ASN A 394 -5.57 44.99 14.13
CA ASN A 394 -5.65 44.87 12.68
C ASN A 394 -5.38 43.42 12.23
N GLN A 395 -6.23 42.94 11.33
CA GLN A 395 -6.23 41.55 10.87
C GLN A 395 -5.01 41.25 9.99
N PRO A 396 -4.23 40.19 10.24
CA PRO A 396 -3.07 39.85 9.40
C PRO A 396 -3.49 39.15 8.11
N GLN A 397 -2.59 39.17 7.12
CA GLN A 397 -2.74 38.32 5.95
C GLN A 397 -1.97 37.00 6.15
N ILE A 398 -2.73 35.93 6.36
CA ILE A 398 -2.23 34.57 6.58
C ILE A 398 -2.98 33.56 5.72
N LYS A 399 -2.27 32.51 5.29
CA LYS A 399 -2.77 31.49 4.35
C LYS A 399 -2.29 30.10 4.77
N ALA A 400 -3.10 29.09 4.49
CA ALA A 400 -2.69 27.69 4.57
C ALA A 400 -2.98 26.98 3.24
N TYR A 401 -2.04 26.15 2.81
CA TYR A 401 -2.12 25.36 1.59
C TYR A 401 -2.21 23.89 1.93
N ALA A 402 -3.15 23.21 1.30
CA ALA A 402 -3.36 21.78 1.46
C ALA A 402 -2.77 20.99 0.28
N ALA A 403 -2.64 19.69 0.48
CA ALA A 403 -2.34 18.77 -0.59
C ALA A 403 -3.54 18.65 -1.56
N GLU A 404 -3.21 18.56 -2.84
CA GLU A 404 -4.12 18.17 -3.90
C GLU A 404 -4.09 16.65 -4.02
N ILE A 405 -5.26 16.02 -4.03
CA ILE A 405 -5.43 14.60 -4.26
C ILE A 405 -6.20 14.46 -5.56
N PHE A 406 -5.57 13.86 -6.57
CA PHE A 406 -6.25 13.55 -7.81
C PHE A 406 -6.07 12.09 -8.17
N ASP A 407 -7.17 11.50 -8.57
CA ASP A 407 -7.18 10.17 -9.15
C ASP A 407 -6.52 10.25 -10.52
N VAL A 408 -5.62 9.30 -10.79
CA VAL A 408 -5.01 9.18 -12.10
C VAL A 408 -5.62 7.94 -12.73
N PRO A 409 -6.74 8.09 -13.47
CA PRO A 409 -7.50 6.96 -13.98
C PRO A 409 -6.56 6.04 -14.75
N ALA A 410 -6.53 4.77 -14.34
CA ALA A 410 -5.56 3.80 -14.81
C ALA A 410 -5.78 3.51 -16.30
N SER A 411 -5.08 4.25 -17.17
CA SER A 411 -4.98 3.88 -18.58
C SER A 411 -4.04 2.68 -18.68
N ALA A 412 -4.61 1.47 -18.81
CA ALA A 412 -3.93 0.21 -19.14
C ALA A 412 -2.96 -0.40 -18.10
N ASN A 413 -2.92 0.07 -16.86
CA ASN A 413 -2.04 -0.47 -15.82
C ASN A 413 -2.69 -1.64 -15.07
N GLU A 414 -1.86 -2.59 -14.62
CA GLU A 414 -2.18 -3.71 -13.69
C GLU A 414 -2.73 -3.23 -12.33
N PHE A 415 -2.75 -1.92 -12.07
CA PHE A 415 -3.07 -1.30 -10.78
C PHE A 415 -3.93 -0.04 -10.91
N ALA A 416 -4.78 0.19 -9.91
CA ALA A 416 -5.44 1.46 -9.64
C ALA A 416 -4.64 2.27 -8.60
N TYR A 417 -4.46 3.57 -8.87
CA TYR A 417 -3.61 4.44 -8.06
C TYR A 417 -4.08 5.88 -8.11
N PHE A 418 -3.74 6.65 -7.07
CA PHE A 418 -3.94 8.10 -7.02
C PHE A 418 -2.64 8.80 -6.63
N GLN A 419 -2.60 10.12 -6.80
CA GLN A 419 -1.47 10.94 -6.42
C GLN A 419 -1.88 11.97 -5.37
N VAL A 420 -1.00 12.14 -4.38
CA VAL A 420 -1.06 13.25 -3.43
C VAL A 420 0.03 14.22 -3.85
N GLN A 421 -0.33 15.44 -4.18
CA GLN A 421 0.57 16.49 -4.62
C GLN A 421 0.56 17.66 -3.62
N GLN A 422 1.73 18.22 -3.38
CA GLN A 422 1.93 19.40 -2.54
C GLN A 422 2.65 20.49 -3.30
N ARG A 423 2.67 21.69 -2.70
CA ARG A 423 3.32 22.85 -3.27
C ARG A 423 4.83 22.64 -3.36
N SER A 424 5.45 23.08 -4.46
CA SER A 424 6.91 23.21 -4.53
C SER A 424 7.36 24.42 -3.70
N VAL A 425 8.39 24.23 -2.87
CA VAL A 425 8.98 25.35 -2.11
C VAL A 425 9.89 26.19 -3.01
N GLY A 426 9.82 27.52 -2.88
CA GLY A 426 10.70 28.45 -3.60
C GLY A 426 12.07 28.65 -2.94
N HIS A 427 12.18 28.47 -1.61
CA HIS A 427 13.39 28.67 -0.81
C HIS A 427 13.46 27.69 0.37
N GLY A 428 14.68 27.23 0.69
CA GLY A 428 15.08 26.53 1.93
C GLY A 428 14.28 25.29 2.39
N THR A 429 15.02 24.19 2.54
CA THR A 429 14.68 22.97 3.31
C THR A 429 13.66 21.97 2.72
N ASN A 430 13.70 20.78 3.33
CA ASN A 430 12.99 19.56 2.96
C ASN A 430 11.48 19.71 3.21
N GLN A 431 10.68 19.49 2.16
CA GLN A 431 9.22 19.36 2.20
C GLN A 431 8.77 18.23 3.15
N PRO A 432 7.53 18.29 3.70
CA PRO A 432 7.01 17.19 4.49
C PRO A 432 6.90 15.94 3.62
N ASP A 433 7.29 14.79 4.18
CA ASP A 433 7.26 13.52 3.47
C ASP A 433 5.84 12.98 3.43
N ILE A 434 5.15 13.28 2.34
CA ILE A 434 3.79 12.83 2.09
C ILE A 434 3.71 11.39 1.60
N SER A 435 4.83 10.65 1.49
CA SER A 435 4.82 9.22 1.13
C SER A 435 4.62 8.28 2.32
N HIS A 436 4.83 8.77 3.54
CA HIS A 436 4.66 7.98 4.77
C HIS A 436 3.26 8.08 5.38
N LEU A 437 2.31 8.72 4.67
CA LEU A 437 0.95 8.87 5.15
C LEU A 437 0.21 7.53 5.06
N GLN A 438 -0.54 7.21 6.10
CA GLN A 438 -1.42 6.05 6.12
C GLN A 438 -2.78 6.44 5.54
N LEU A 439 -2.95 6.15 4.25
CA LEU A 439 -4.13 6.54 3.48
C LEU A 439 -5.00 5.33 3.14
N ILE A 440 -6.31 5.56 3.13
CA ILE A 440 -7.34 4.59 2.80
C ILE A 440 -8.10 5.14 1.59
N ALA A 441 -8.03 4.43 0.47
CA ALA A 441 -8.80 4.75 -0.72
C ALA A 441 -10.22 4.23 -0.56
N GLN A 442 -11.20 5.04 -0.95
CA GLN A 442 -12.59 4.62 -1.09
C GLN A 442 -12.92 4.54 -2.59
N THR A 443 -13.27 3.35 -3.06
CA THR A 443 -13.31 3.03 -4.49
C THR A 443 -14.44 2.05 -4.83
N ASP A 444 -14.94 2.16 -6.06
CA ASP A 444 -15.79 1.18 -6.72
C ASP A 444 -14.88 0.09 -7.30
N GLY A 445 -15.08 -1.15 -6.85
CA GLY A 445 -14.40 -2.31 -7.39
C GLY A 445 -14.83 -2.69 -8.80
N LEU A 446 -14.37 -3.85 -9.25
CA LEU A 446 -14.79 -4.46 -10.51
C LEU A 446 -16.32 -4.69 -10.50
N LYS A 447 -17.00 -4.14 -11.51
CA LYS A 447 -18.43 -4.33 -11.73
C LYS A 447 -18.66 -5.60 -12.54
N ASP A 448 -19.44 -6.53 -11.99
CA ASP A 448 -19.89 -7.73 -12.71
C ASP A 448 -20.96 -7.33 -13.74
N ASP A 449 -20.78 -7.71 -15.00
CA ASP A 449 -21.71 -7.35 -16.08
C ASP A 449 -22.88 -8.34 -16.13
N ALA A 450 -24.03 -7.86 -15.65
CA ALA A 450 -25.36 -8.44 -15.75
C ALA A 450 -25.74 -9.48 -14.68
N SER A 451 -26.63 -9.05 -13.77
CA SER A 451 -27.60 -9.83 -12.97
C SER A 451 -27.28 -10.25 -11.53
N GLY A 452 -26.09 -9.98 -10.97
CA GLY A 452 -25.82 -10.23 -9.55
C GLY A 452 -24.72 -9.33 -8.99
N THR A 453 -25.06 -8.34 -8.17
CA THR A 453 -24.07 -7.47 -7.54
C THR A 453 -23.40 -8.21 -6.39
N ILE A 454 -22.12 -8.56 -6.52
CA ILE A 454 -21.27 -8.89 -5.36
C ILE A 454 -21.00 -7.57 -4.63
N THR A 455 -21.90 -7.18 -3.73
CA THR A 455 -21.76 -5.98 -2.91
C THR A 455 -20.87 -6.28 -1.72
N GLY A 456 -19.57 -6.02 -1.87
CA GLY A 456 -18.65 -5.85 -0.74
C GLY A 456 -19.17 -4.72 0.15
N SER A 457 -19.75 -5.07 1.29
CA SER A 457 -20.27 -4.17 2.31
C SER A 457 -19.16 -3.27 2.85
N ALA A 458 -19.45 -1.97 2.93
CA ALA A 458 -18.57 -0.86 3.31
C ALA A 458 -17.99 -0.90 4.75
N SER A 459 -17.97 -2.06 5.42
CA SER A 459 -17.75 -2.15 6.88
C SER A 459 -16.45 -2.81 7.34
N SER A 460 -15.61 -3.32 6.44
CA SER A 460 -14.29 -3.85 6.81
C SER A 460 -13.21 -3.26 5.91
N LEU A 461 -12.34 -2.45 6.52
CA LEU A 461 -11.10 -1.99 5.90
C LEU A 461 -10.30 -3.20 5.43
N ILE A 462 -9.96 -3.24 4.15
CA ILE A 462 -9.08 -4.26 3.58
C ILE A 462 -7.64 -3.73 3.69
N THR A 463 -6.88 -4.23 4.67
CA THR A 463 -5.46 -3.87 4.89
C THR A 463 -4.50 -4.83 4.20
N ASP A 464 -4.97 -6.04 3.89
CA ASP A 464 -4.19 -7.09 3.24
C ASP A 464 -5.10 -7.95 2.33
N ALA A 465 -4.50 -8.71 1.41
CA ALA A 465 -5.17 -9.71 0.60
C ALA A 465 -5.99 -10.71 1.44
N ASN A 466 -5.52 -10.99 2.67
CA ASN A 466 -6.20 -11.82 3.65
C ASN A 466 -7.55 -11.22 4.13
N ASP A 467 -7.66 -9.90 4.20
CA ASP A 467 -8.89 -9.23 4.59
C ASP A 467 -9.92 -9.26 3.46
N ALA A 468 -9.49 -9.17 2.21
CA ALA A 468 -10.37 -9.34 1.04
C ALA A 468 -10.97 -10.75 1.02
N VAL A 469 -10.17 -11.77 1.32
CA VAL A 469 -10.63 -13.16 1.46
C VAL A 469 -11.60 -13.32 2.64
N ALA A 470 -11.32 -12.68 3.79
CA ALA A 470 -12.20 -12.72 4.95
C ALA A 470 -13.54 -11.97 4.72
N LEU A 471 -13.53 -10.88 3.93
CA LEU A 471 -14.71 -10.09 3.59
C LEU A 471 -15.63 -10.87 2.63
N LEU A 472 -15.05 -11.52 1.60
CA LEU A 472 -15.76 -12.46 0.73
C LEU A 472 -16.37 -13.63 1.51
N TYR A 473 -15.66 -14.15 2.52
CA TYR A 473 -16.15 -15.22 3.40
C TYR A 473 -17.32 -14.78 4.29
N LYS A 474 -17.23 -13.58 4.90
CA LYS A 474 -18.31 -12.99 5.71
C LYS A 474 -19.59 -12.80 4.91
N GLU A 475 -19.48 -12.40 3.65
CA GLU A 475 -20.64 -12.19 2.77
C GLU A 475 -21.22 -13.48 2.22
N ALA A 476 -20.40 -14.50 1.98
CA ALA A 476 -20.84 -15.80 1.51
C ALA A 476 -21.47 -16.67 2.62
N VAL A 477 -21.01 -16.54 3.88
CA VAL A 477 -21.37 -17.47 4.98
C VAL A 477 -22.09 -16.80 6.15
N GLY A 478 -21.92 -15.48 6.35
CA GLY A 478 -22.54 -14.75 7.43
C GLY A 478 -21.91 -14.91 8.83
N ASP A 479 -20.81 -15.67 8.97
CA ASP A 479 -20.12 -15.89 10.25
C ASP A 479 -18.60 -16.01 10.07
N LEU A 480 -17.81 -15.56 11.04
CA LEU A 480 -16.34 -15.54 11.06
C LEU A 480 -15.72 -16.60 12.00
N THR A 481 -16.53 -17.36 12.75
CA THR A 481 -16.04 -18.30 13.77
C THR A 481 -15.22 -19.47 13.25
N ASP A 482 -15.40 -19.84 11.97
CA ASP A 482 -14.74 -20.99 11.34
C ASP A 482 -13.50 -20.61 10.52
N LEU A 483 -13.12 -19.34 10.50
CA LEU A 483 -11.92 -18.87 9.78
C LEU A 483 -10.67 -19.10 10.63
N ASP A 484 -9.93 -20.19 10.36
CA ASP A 484 -8.62 -20.43 11.00
C ASP A 484 -7.56 -19.46 10.45
N ARG A 485 -7.43 -18.30 11.11
CA ARG A 485 -6.45 -17.25 10.81
C ARG A 485 -4.99 -17.72 10.91
N THR A 486 -4.71 -18.83 11.59
CA THR A 486 -3.34 -19.32 11.82
C THR A 486 -2.75 -20.07 10.63
N THR A 487 -3.59 -20.58 9.74
CA THR A 487 -3.14 -21.27 8.52
C THR A 487 -2.67 -20.28 7.44
N TYR A 488 -3.12 -19.03 7.50
CA TYR A 488 -2.84 -17.97 6.52
C TYR A 488 -1.97 -16.83 7.08
N SER A 489 -1.60 -16.89 8.37
CA SER A 489 -0.63 -15.97 8.93
C SER A 489 0.74 -16.23 8.29
N LEU A 490 1.26 -15.24 7.56
CA LEU A 490 2.69 -15.15 7.31
C LEU A 490 3.44 -15.28 8.66
N PRO A 491 4.66 -15.85 8.68
CA PRO A 491 5.47 -15.85 9.88
C PRO A 491 5.54 -14.43 10.44
N ALA A 492 5.32 -14.28 11.74
CA ALA A 492 5.34 -12.98 12.42
C ALA A 492 6.55 -12.15 11.97
N ARG A 493 6.31 -10.88 11.65
CA ARG A 493 7.36 -9.89 11.39
C ARG A 493 8.41 -9.96 12.50
N THR A 494 9.65 -10.31 12.13
CA THR A 494 10.85 -10.08 12.95
C THR A 494 11.51 -8.79 12.53
#